data_AF-A0A7J3MTZ9-F1
#
_entry.id   AF-A0A7J3MTZ9-F1
#
_cell.length_a   1.000
_cell.length_b   1.000
_cell.length_c   1.000
_cell.angle_alpha   90.00
_cell.angle_beta   90.00
_cell.angle_gamma   90.00
#
_symmetry.space_group_name_H-M   'P 1'
#
loop_
_entity.id
_entity.type
_entity.pdbx_description
1 polymer ?
#
loop_
_entity_poly.entity_id
_entity_poly.type
_entity_poly.pdbx_seq_one_letter_code
_entity_poly.pdbx_strand_id
1 'polypeptide(L)' 'MPDKVVKRVINEIFIKAGLRPINDDVLFIKKVEEVAKLCNYRPIELCWMTWLIQSEGDITRNEKYQDILSKI' A
#
# COMPACT_ATOMS: atom_id res chain seq x y z
N MET A 1 -9.09 -4.95 11.42
CA MET A 1 -8.63 -3.55 11.39
C MET A 1 -7.30 -3.49 10.64
N PRO A 2 -7.28 -2.94 9.42
CA PRO A 2 -6.06 -2.79 8.62
C PRO A 2 -5.13 -1.73 9.23
N ASP A 3 -3.83 -1.92 9.04
CA ASP A 3 -2.80 -0.99 9.55
C ASP A 3 -2.96 0.42 8.94
N LYS A 4 -2.62 1.45 9.73
CA LYS A 4 -2.79 2.86 9.32
C LYS A 4 -1.97 3.21 8.08
N VAL A 5 -0.74 2.71 7.94
CA VAL A 5 0.12 2.95 6.77
C VAL A 5 -0.49 2.30 5.54
N VAL A 6 -0.92 1.04 5.67
CA VAL A 6 -1.59 0.30 4.59
C VAL A 6 -2.83 1.04 4.10
N LYS A 7 -3.70 1.48 5.02
CA LYS A 7 -4.90 2.26 4.66
C LYS A 7 -4.56 3.54 3.91
N ARG A 8 -3.53 4.26 4.36
CA ARG A 8 -3.12 5.52 3.77
C ARG A 8 -2.60 5.32 2.35
N VAL A 9 -1.65 4.41 2.15
CA VAL A 9 -1.04 4.12 0.84
C VAL A 9 -2.08 3.64 -0.17
N ILE A 10 -2.93 2.69 0.22
CA ILE A 10 -3.98 2.18 -0.69
C ILE A 10 -5.00 3.26 -1.04
N ASN A 11 -5.42 4.08 -0.07
CA ASN A 11 -6.35 5.17 -0.33
C ASN A 11 -5.72 6.25 -1.23
N GLU A 12 -4.43 6.56 -1.07
CA GLU A 12 -3.70 7.43 -2.00
C GLU A 12 -3.70 6.86 -3.43
N ILE A 13 -3.49 5.55 -3.58
CA ILE A 13 -3.56 4.86 -4.89
C ILE A 13 -4.97 4.98 -5.48
N PHE A 14 -6.02 4.76 -4.68
CA PHE A 14 -7.40 4.93 -5.13
C PHE A 14 -7.68 6.36 -5.57
N ILE A 15 -7.24 7.37 -4.82
CA ILE A 15 -7.39 8.78 -5.20
C ILE A 15 -6.66 9.07 -6.52
N LYS A 16 -5.41 8.60 -6.69
CA LYS A 16 -4.65 8.74 -7.95
C LYS A 16 -5.34 8.06 -9.13
N ALA A 17 -6.10 7.00 -8.88
CA ALA A 17 -6.91 6.31 -9.88
C ALA A 17 -8.30 6.95 -10.11
N GLY A 18 -8.61 8.09 -9.47
CA GLY A 18 -9.91 8.76 -9.58
C GLY A 18 -11.04 8.15 -8.74
N LEU A 19 -10.71 7.23 -7.84
CA LEU A 19 -11.65 6.61 -6.90
C LEU A 19 -11.67 7.37 -5.56
N ARG A 20 -12.74 7.17 -4.79
CA ARG A 20 -12.86 7.74 -3.44
C ARG A 20 -12.11 6.87 -2.42
N PRO A 21 -11.49 7.48 -1.39
CA PRO A 21 -10.91 6.73 -0.29
C PRO A 21 -11.99 6.00 0.52
N ILE A 22 -11.64 4.83 1.05
CA ILE A 22 -12.52 3.98 1.85
C ILE A 22 -12.08 4.04 3.31
N ASN A 23 -12.96 4.56 4.17
CA ASN A 23 -12.69 4.72 5.60
C ASN A 23 -13.17 3.52 6.43
N ASP A 24 -14.24 2.87 6.01
CA ASP A 24 -14.77 1.68 6.69
C ASP A 24 -13.81 0.48 6.53
N ASP A 25 -13.47 -0.14 7.65
CA ASP A 25 -12.48 -1.23 7.70
C ASP A 25 -12.91 -2.45 6.89
N VAL A 26 -14.18 -2.82 6.97
CA VAL A 26 -14.69 -4.04 6.33
C VAL A 26 -14.77 -3.85 4.82
N LEU A 27 -15.29 -2.70 4.38
CA LEU A 27 -15.31 -2.33 2.97
C LEU A 27 -13.89 -2.19 2.39
N PHE A 28 -12.96 -1.63 3.16
CA PHE A 28 -11.56 -1.52 2.76
C PHE A 28 -10.96 -2.90 2.50
N ILE A 29 -11.11 -3.84 3.44
CA ILE A 29 -10.57 -5.20 3.30
C ILE A 29 -11.15 -5.89 2.06
N LYS A 30 -12.48 -5.84 1.89
CA LYS A 30 -13.15 -6.44 0.72
C LYS A 30 -12.64 -5.86 -0.60
N LYS A 31 -12.48 -4.53 -0.67
CA LYS A 31 -12.02 -3.88 -1.90
C LYS A 31 -10.56 -4.19 -2.20
N VAL A 32 -9.69 -4.20 -1.20
CA VAL A 32 -8.28 -4.59 -1.36
C VAL A 32 -8.18 -6.05 -1.81
N GLU A 33 -9.00 -6.94 -1.28
CA GLU A 33 -9.03 -8.35 -1.71
C GLU A 33 -9.46 -8.49 -3.18
N GLU A 34 -10.47 -7.75 -3.62
CA GLU A 34 -10.89 -7.70 -5.02
C GLU A 34 -9.76 -7.23 -5.93
N VAL A 35 -9.09 -6.12 -5.56
CA VAL A 35 -7.96 -5.56 -6.31
C VAL A 35 -6.79 -6.55 -6.35
N ALA A 36 -6.45 -7.18 -5.23
CA ALA A 36 -5.40 -8.19 -5.15
C ALA A 36 -5.66 -9.33 -6.15
N LYS A 37 -6.89 -9.86 -6.17
CA LYS A 37 -7.30 -10.92 -7.11
C LYS A 37 -7.19 -10.47 -8.57
N LEU A 38 -7.66 -9.27 -8.89
CA LEU A 38 -7.58 -8.71 -10.24
C LEU A 38 -6.13 -8.52 -10.72
N CYS A 39 -5.23 -8.15 -9.81
CA CYS A 39 -3.81 -7.98 -10.10
C CYS A 39 -3.00 -9.29 -9.97
N ASN A 40 -3.65 -10.42 -9.68
CA ASN A 40 -3.01 -11.71 -9.42
C ASN A 40 -1.98 -11.69 -8.27
N TYR A 41 -2.26 -10.89 -7.24
CA TYR A 41 -1.51 -10.83 -5.98
C TYR A 41 -2.33 -11.44 -4.84
N ARG A 42 -1.64 -11.96 -3.84
CA ARG A 42 -2.24 -12.28 -2.55
C ARG A 42 -2.36 -11.01 -1.70
N PRO A 43 -3.40 -10.87 -0.86
CA PRO A 43 -3.55 -9.70 0.01
C PRO A 43 -2.32 -9.42 0.89
N ILE A 44 -1.59 -10.47 1.30
CA ILE A 44 -0.36 -10.35 2.07
C ILE A 44 0.75 -9.64 1.29
N GLU A 45 0.85 -9.86 -0.02
CA GLU A 45 1.87 -9.24 -0.87
C GLU A 45 1.63 -7.74 -0.99
N LEU A 46 0.37 -7.32 -1.20
CA LEU A 46 0.01 -5.90 -1.19
C LEU A 46 0.33 -5.25 0.16
N CYS A 47 0.06 -5.94 1.28
CA CYS A 47 0.40 -5.46 2.61
C CYS A 47 1.90 -5.18 2.75
N TRP A 48 2.75 -6.16 2.41
CA TRP A 48 4.21 -5.99 2.45
C TRP A 48 4.69 -4.87 1.52
N MET A 49 4.17 -4.80 0.30
CA MET A 49 4.49 -3.74 -0.65
C MET A 49 4.13 -2.36 -0.10
N THR A 50 2.97 -2.21 0.55
CA THR A 50 2.59 -0.94 1.17
C THR A 50 3.45 -0.57 2.38
N TRP A 51 3.95 -1.54 3.14
CA TRP A 51 4.90 -1.29 4.24
C TRP A 51 6.27 -0.83 3.76
N LEU A 52 6.66 -1.21 2.54
CA LEU A 52 7.88 -0.73 1.90
C LEU A 52 7.74 0.69 1.33
N ILE A 53 6.51 1.19 1.19
CA ILE A 53 6.22 2.56 0.75
C ILE A 53 6.23 3.47 1.99
N GLN A 54 7.33 4.21 2.18
CA GLN A 54 7.44 5.16 3.27
C GLN A 54 6.61 6.42 3.04
N SER A 55 6.00 6.86 4.13
CA SER A 55 4.99 7.90 4.21
C SER A 55 5.38 9.32 3.79
N GLU A 56 6.67 9.67 3.83
CA GLU A 56 7.10 11.05 4.10
C GLU A 56 7.89 11.74 2.97
N GLY A 57 7.63 11.33 1.74
CA GLY A 57 7.90 12.19 0.58
C GLY A 57 8.60 11.44 -0.52
N ASP A 58 7.87 11.19 -1.61
CA ASP A 58 8.28 10.99 -3.02
C ASP A 58 9.61 10.29 -3.36
N ILE A 59 10.23 9.62 -2.39
CA ILE A 59 11.60 9.12 -2.46
C ILE A 59 11.61 7.77 -1.75
N THR A 60 11.99 6.75 -2.50
CA THR A 60 12.31 5.41 -1.98
C THR A 60 13.63 5.47 -1.21
N ARG A 61 13.66 6.10 -0.04
CA ARG A 61 14.85 6.15 0.82
C ARG A 61 14.53 5.64 2.20
N ASN A 62 14.56 4.32 2.33
CA ASN A 62 14.73 3.70 3.64
C ASN A 62 16.16 3.99 4.10
N GLU A 63 16.43 5.12 4.76
CA GLU A 63 17.79 5.56 5.13
C GLU A 63 18.59 4.46 5.86
N LYS A 64 17.91 3.68 6.70
CA LYS A 64 18.50 2.56 7.43
C LYS A 64 19.04 1.44 6.52
N TYR A 65 18.44 1.27 5.35
CA TYR A 65 18.77 0.19 4.42
C TYR A 65 19.07 0.70 3.00
N GLN A 66 19.36 1.98 2.84
CA GLN A 66 19.57 2.62 1.54
C GLN A 66 20.75 1.97 0.80
N ASP A 67 21.80 1.59 1.54
CA ASP A 67 22.97 0.91 1.00
C ASP A 67 22.70 -0.50 0.48
N ILE A 68 21.65 -1.15 0.97
CA ILE A 68 21.24 -2.49 0.53
C ILE A 68 20.24 -2.36 -0.62
N LEU A 69 19.24 -1.48 -0.47
CA LEU A 69 18.22 -1.26 -1.50
C LEU A 69 18.80 -0.67 -2.80
N SER A 70 19.89 0.08 -2.73
CA SER A 70 20.58 0.61 -3.93
C SER A 70 21.36 -0.45 -4.71
N LYS A 71 21.52 -1.66 -4.17
CA LYS A 71 22.28 -2.76 -4.78
C LYS A 71 21.40 -3.88 -5.34
N ILE A 72 20.08 -3.74 -5.25
CA ILE A 72 19.07 -4.64 -5.80
C ILE A 72 18.45 -3.95 -7.01
#